data_AF-A0A0C2FG82-F1
#
_entry.id   AF-A0A0C2FG82-F1
#
_cell.length_a   1.000
_cell.length_b   1.000
_cell.length_c   1.000
_cell.angle_alpha   90.00
_cell.angle_beta   90.00
_cell.angle_gamma   90.00
#
_symmetry.space_group_name_H-M   'P 1'
#
loop_
_entity.id
_entity.type
_entity.pdbx_description
1 polymer ?
#
loop_
_entity_poly.entity_id
_entity_poly.type
_entity_poly.pdbx_seq_one_letter_code
_entity_poly.pdbx_strand_id
1 'polypeptide(L)'
;TLDGQVPFGTPLAYSTNNTSDYEYQPYNKYGVGYWLVQLLVDCSKTDQGWFELKGYLSPSTGWEPNINQKKCTGRVGGSAPFQSINHIAKCGAVNVFTWGSNDCVIDPI
;
A
#
# COMPACT_ATOMS: atom_id res chain seq x y z
N THR A 1 -15.57 13.92 12.96
CA THR A 1 -14.21 14.46 12.79
C THR A 1 -13.56 14.48 14.15
N LEU A 2 -12.30 14.07 14.28
CA LEU A 2 -11.52 14.39 15.49
C LEU A 2 -11.08 15.84 15.32
N ASP A 3 -11.46 16.72 16.25
CA ASP A 3 -11.08 18.14 16.32
C ASP A 3 -11.43 19.04 15.12
N GLY A 4 -12.49 18.71 14.37
CA GLY A 4 -12.97 19.57 13.28
C GLY A 4 -12.11 19.58 12.02
N GLN A 5 -10.99 18.85 11.99
CA GLN A 5 -10.21 18.63 10.78
C GLN A 5 -10.80 17.48 9.96
N VAL A 6 -10.81 17.67 8.63
CA VAL A 6 -11.17 16.61 7.70
C VAL A 6 -10.02 15.60 7.69
N PRO A 7 -10.28 14.30 7.95
CA PRO A 7 -9.25 13.27 7.82
C PRO A 7 -8.66 13.30 6.41
N PHE A 8 -7.35 13.51 6.32
CA PHE A 8 -6.66 13.67 5.04
C PHE A 8 -6.06 12.35 4.52
N GLY A 9 -5.84 11.39 5.42
CA GLY A 9 -5.29 10.09 5.07
C GLY A 9 -5.06 9.23 6.31
N THR A 10 -4.48 8.05 6.09
CA THR A 10 -4.05 7.16 7.17
C THR A 10 -2.52 7.28 7.30
N PRO A 11 -1.96 7.57 8.49
CA PRO A 11 -0.51 7.62 8.66
C PRO A 11 0.09 6.22 8.52
N LEU A 12 1.30 6.15 7.97
CA LEU A 12 2.08 4.93 7.90
C LEU A 12 3.18 4.95 8.96
N ALA A 13 3.56 3.78 9.46
CA ALA A 13 4.71 3.60 10.33
C ALA A 13 5.94 3.21 9.51
N TYR A 14 7.10 3.82 9.79
CA TYR A 14 8.36 3.35 9.26
C TYR A 14 8.62 1.90 9.73
N SER A 15 9.16 1.06 8.86
CA SER A 15 9.39 -0.35 9.16
C SER A 15 10.68 -0.89 8.56
N THR A 16 11.15 -2.00 9.14
CA THR A 16 12.31 -2.76 8.69
C THR A 16 12.05 -4.27 8.78
N ASN A 17 12.82 -5.06 8.05
CA ASN A 17 12.83 -6.51 8.12
C ASN A 17 13.88 -7.08 9.10
N ASN A 18 14.66 -6.22 9.76
CA ASN A 18 15.65 -6.61 10.76
C ASN A 18 14.98 -6.85 12.13
N THR A 19 15.01 -8.10 12.61
CA THR A 19 14.35 -8.53 13.86
C THR A 19 14.92 -7.91 15.13
N SER A 20 16.06 -7.23 15.06
CA SER A 20 16.69 -6.56 16.20
C SER A 20 16.30 -5.09 16.35
N ASP A 21 15.61 -4.51 15.36
CA ASP A 21 15.24 -3.10 15.36
C ASP A 21 13.86 -2.88 15.98
N TYR A 22 13.64 -1.71 16.58
CA TYR A 22 12.34 -1.35 17.20
C TYR A 22 11.22 -1.28 16.15
N GLU A 23 11.57 -0.89 14.92
CA GLU A 23 10.67 -0.73 13.79
C GLU A 23 10.46 -2.04 13.02
N TYR A 24 10.92 -3.18 13.55
CA TYR A 24 10.69 -4.48 12.95
C TYR A 24 9.20 -4.73 12.74
N GLN A 25 8.84 -5.13 11.52
CA GLN A 25 7.48 -5.56 11.20
C GLN A 25 7.52 -6.90 10.48
N PRO A 26 6.79 -7.94 10.96
CA PRO A 26 6.84 -9.28 10.37
C PRO A 26 6.34 -9.35 8.92
N TYR A 27 5.51 -8.39 8.51
CA TYR A 27 5.01 -8.27 7.14
C TYR A 27 5.95 -7.49 6.21
N ASN A 28 6.94 -6.77 6.75
CA ASN A 28 8.01 -6.20 5.94
C ASN A 28 9.12 -7.23 5.77
N LYS A 29 9.14 -7.89 4.61
CA LYS A 29 10.20 -8.83 4.20
C LYS A 29 11.11 -8.21 3.13
N TYR A 30 10.94 -6.92 2.85
CA TYR A 30 11.43 -6.26 1.64
C TYR A 30 12.63 -5.35 1.91
N GLY A 31 12.95 -5.07 3.17
CA GLY A 31 14.14 -4.33 3.58
C GLY A 31 13.83 -3.16 4.50
N VAL A 32 14.79 -2.26 4.63
CA VAL A 32 14.63 -0.97 5.30
C VAL A 32 13.95 0.04 4.36
N GLY A 33 13.39 1.11 4.91
CA GLY A 33 12.82 2.20 4.11
C GLY A 33 11.36 2.01 3.68
N TYR A 34 10.71 0.92 4.09
CA TYR A 34 9.29 0.71 3.82
C TYR A 34 8.43 1.33 4.89
N TRP A 35 7.40 2.05 4.46
CA TRP A 35 6.34 2.57 5.31
C TRP A 35 5.15 1.61 5.25
N LEU A 36 4.61 1.24 6.40
CA LEU A 36 3.60 0.20 6.55
C LEU A 36 2.35 0.74 7.25
N VAL A 37 1.19 0.29 6.76
CA VAL A 37 -0.10 0.44 7.44
C VAL A 37 -0.88 -0.87 7.32
N GLN A 38 -1.56 -1.25 8.40
CA GLN A 38 -2.51 -2.35 8.37
C GLN A 38 -3.93 -1.79 8.27
N LEU A 39 -4.67 -2.20 7.24
CA LEU A 39 -6.01 -1.71 6.96
C LEU A 39 -7.03 -2.83 7.20
N LEU A 40 -8.11 -2.52 7.92
CA LEU A 40 -9.29 -3.35 7.96
C LEU A 40 -10.17 -2.99 6.76
N VAL A 41 -10.13 -3.81 5.71
CA VAL A 41 -10.89 -3.61 4.47
C VAL A 41 -11.99 -4.65 4.38
N ASP A 42 -13.23 -4.22 4.10
CA ASP A 42 -14.33 -5.12 3.75
C ASP A 42 -14.13 -5.64 2.32
N CYS A 43 -13.54 -6.83 2.18
CA CYS A 43 -13.26 -7.40 0.87
C CYS A 43 -14.53 -7.64 0.03
N SER A 44 -15.72 -7.73 0.62
CA SER A 44 -16.98 -7.89 -0.12
C SER A 44 -17.39 -6.64 -0.92
N LYS A 45 -16.77 -5.48 -0.62
CA LYS A 45 -16.98 -4.20 -1.29
C LYS A 45 -15.88 -3.84 -2.28
N THR A 46 -14.97 -4.76 -2.54
CA THR A 46 -13.87 -4.60 -3.51
C THR A 46 -14.22 -5.28 -4.83
N ASP A 47 -13.56 -4.92 -5.92
CA ASP A 47 -13.77 -5.58 -7.21
C ASP A 47 -12.90 -6.83 -7.29
N GLN A 48 -13.51 -8.00 -7.02
CA GLN A 48 -12.81 -9.29 -6.97
C GLN A 48 -11.62 -9.31 -6.00
N GLY A 49 -11.73 -8.62 -4.87
CA GLY A 49 -10.64 -8.48 -3.90
C GLY A 49 -9.74 -7.26 -4.14
N TRP A 50 -9.86 -6.55 -5.26
CA TRP A 50 -8.98 -5.44 -5.63
C TRP A 50 -9.57 -4.07 -5.30
N PHE A 51 -8.73 -3.15 -4.82
CA PHE A 51 -9.11 -1.80 -4.44
C PHE A 51 -7.98 -0.79 -4.71
N GLU A 52 -8.34 0.48 -4.88
CA GLU A 52 -7.39 1.55 -5.17
C GLU A 52 -6.87 2.24 -3.90
N LEU A 53 -5.62 2.67 -3.93
CA LEU A 53 -5.03 3.57 -2.94
C LEU A 53 -4.00 4.48 -3.61
N LYS A 54 -3.76 5.65 -3.03
CA LYS A 54 -2.75 6.59 -3.51
C LYS A 54 -1.95 7.16 -2.35
N GLY A 55 -0.63 7.18 -2.50
CA GLY A 55 0.30 7.80 -1.58
C GLY A 55 0.13 9.31 -1.54
N TYR A 56 0.24 9.89 -0.34
CA TYR A 56 0.30 11.33 -0.14
C TYR A 56 1.38 11.68 0.86
N LEU A 57 2.23 12.66 0.53
CA LEU A 57 3.31 13.13 1.38
C LEU A 57 3.08 14.58 1.79
N SER A 58 2.79 14.75 3.08
CA SER A 58 2.57 16.03 3.75
C SER A 58 3.90 16.58 4.30
N PRO A 59 4.10 17.92 4.39
CA PRO A 59 3.15 18.97 4.06
C PRO A 59 3.21 19.51 2.62
N SER A 60 4.30 19.30 1.89
CA SER A 60 4.57 20.06 0.65
C SER A 60 4.62 19.25 -0.64
N THR A 61 4.74 17.91 -0.57
CA THR A 61 4.89 17.09 -1.78
C THR A 61 3.56 16.73 -2.41
N GLY A 62 2.54 16.48 -1.60
CA GLY A 62 1.19 16.17 -2.08
C GLY A 62 1.03 14.72 -2.52
N TRP A 63 0.12 14.50 -3.49
CA TRP A 63 -0.15 13.19 -4.06
C TRP A 63 1.05 12.67 -4.85
N GLU A 64 1.27 11.35 -4.82
CA GLU A 64 2.21 10.70 -5.74
C GLU A 64 1.78 10.93 -7.21
N PRO A 65 2.71 10.86 -8.18
CA PRO A 65 2.36 11.03 -9.59
C PRO A 65 1.41 9.92 -10.08
N ASN A 66 0.71 10.18 -11.17
CA ASN A 66 -0.11 9.15 -11.80
C ASN A 66 0.77 8.02 -12.34
N ILE A 67 0.33 6.80 -12.10
CA ILE A 67 1.00 5.58 -12.58
C ILE A 67 0.12 4.82 -13.57
N ASN A 68 0.69 3.81 -14.20
CA ASN A 68 -0.02 2.77 -14.93
C ASN A 68 0.40 1.42 -14.35
N GLN A 69 -0.30 0.98 -13.30
CA GLN A 69 0.11 -0.21 -12.56
C GLN A 69 0.12 -1.45 -13.47
N LYS A 70 1.26 -2.14 -13.49
CA LYS A 70 1.43 -3.39 -14.24
C LYS A 70 0.87 -4.58 -13.46
N LYS A 71 0.93 -5.75 -14.08
CA LYS A 71 0.71 -7.03 -13.39
C LYS A 71 1.66 -7.13 -12.19
N CYS A 72 1.11 -7.26 -10.98
CA CYS A 72 1.90 -7.41 -9.77
C CYS A 72 2.58 -8.78 -9.73
N THR A 73 3.80 -8.79 -9.21
CA THR A 73 4.56 -10.02 -8.90
C THR A 73 4.23 -10.50 -7.48
N GLY A 74 5.00 -11.46 -6.96
CA GLY A 74 4.73 -12.09 -5.66
C GLY A 74 3.81 -13.31 -5.76
N ARG A 75 3.62 -14.01 -4.65
CA ARG A 75 2.88 -15.30 -4.62
C ARG A 75 1.37 -15.14 -4.81
N VAL A 76 0.81 -13.98 -4.47
CA VAL A 76 -0.62 -13.66 -4.59
C VAL A 76 -0.88 -12.68 -5.75
N GLY A 77 0.18 -12.21 -6.39
CA GLY A 77 0.17 -11.26 -7.51
C GLY A 77 -0.71 -11.64 -8.69
N GLY A 78 -0.74 -10.78 -9.71
CA GLY A 78 -1.67 -10.89 -10.82
C GLY A 78 -2.07 -9.54 -11.37
N SER A 79 -3.11 -9.55 -12.21
CA SER A 79 -3.68 -8.34 -12.79
C SER A 79 -5.02 -8.04 -12.11
N ALA A 80 -5.23 -6.79 -11.74
CA ALA A 80 -6.54 -6.31 -11.34
C ALA A 80 -7.51 -6.33 -12.54
N PRO A 81 -8.83 -6.46 -12.32
CA PRO A 81 -9.82 -6.46 -13.39
C PRO A 81 -10.08 -5.07 -14.00
N PHE A 82 -9.43 -4.03 -13.49
CA PHE A 82 -9.54 -2.64 -13.94
C PHE A 82 -8.17 -1.95 -14.00
N GLN A 83 -8.15 -0.79 -14.67
CA GLN A 83 -6.99 0.10 -14.72
C GLN A 83 -7.21 1.31 -13.81
N SER A 84 -6.12 1.84 -13.27
CA SER A 84 -6.14 3.02 -12.42
C SER A 84 -4.89 3.87 -12.65
N ILE A 85 -5.02 5.18 -12.38
CA ILE A 85 -3.90 6.11 -12.24
C ILE A 85 -3.25 6.07 -10.85
N ASN A 86 -3.78 5.24 -9.96
CA ASN A 86 -3.35 5.01 -8.58
C ASN A 86 -2.83 3.58 -8.43
N HIS A 87 -2.27 3.26 -7.27
CA HIS A 87 -1.95 1.88 -6.92
C HIS A 87 -3.21 1.05 -6.72
N ILE A 88 -3.16 -0.21 -7.14
CA ILE A 88 -4.25 -1.18 -6.97
C ILE A 88 -3.75 -2.30 -6.06
N ALA A 89 -4.32 -2.39 -4.87
CA ALA A 89 -4.00 -3.39 -3.86
C ALA A 89 -5.03 -4.51 -3.86
N LYS A 90 -4.66 -5.64 -3.25
CA LYS A 90 -5.50 -6.82 -3.05
C LYS A 90 -5.77 -7.05 -1.57
N CYS A 91 -7.04 -7.20 -1.24
CA CYS A 91 -7.53 -7.45 0.12
C CYS A 91 -6.99 -8.77 0.67
N GLY A 92 -6.69 -8.82 1.97
CA GLY A 92 -6.18 -10.03 2.62
C GLY A 92 -4.74 -10.40 2.25
N ALA A 93 -3.94 -9.45 1.75
CA ALA A 93 -2.56 -9.66 1.33
C ALA A 93 -1.65 -8.49 1.75
N VAL A 94 -0.34 -8.74 1.76
CA VAL A 94 0.68 -7.70 1.85
C VAL A 94 0.89 -7.12 0.46
N ASN A 95 0.64 -5.82 0.31
CA ASN A 95 0.79 -5.11 -0.96
C ASN A 95 1.97 -4.15 -0.84
N VAL A 96 2.93 -4.26 -1.76
CA VAL A 96 4.15 -3.46 -1.75
C VAL A 96 4.23 -2.62 -3.01
N PHE A 97 4.44 -1.33 -2.79
CA PHE A 97 4.52 -0.32 -3.83
C PHE A 97 5.80 0.50 -3.64
N THR A 98 6.36 0.97 -4.76
CA THR A 98 7.42 1.98 -4.76
C THR A 98 6.82 3.29 -5.25
N TRP A 99 7.05 4.38 -4.52
CA TRP A 99 6.47 5.70 -4.80
C TRP A 99 6.57 6.10 -6.28
N GLY A 100 5.42 6.32 -6.92
CA GLY A 100 5.35 6.72 -8.33
C GLY A 100 5.81 5.66 -9.35
N SER A 101 5.97 4.41 -8.94
CA SER A 101 6.34 3.29 -9.82
C SER A 101 5.11 2.54 -10.32
N ASN A 102 5.24 1.94 -11.51
CA ASN A 102 4.22 1.05 -12.08
C ASN A 102 4.28 -0.37 -11.52
N ASP A 103 5.36 -0.71 -10.81
CA ASP A 103 5.62 -2.07 -10.34
C ASP A 103 5.03 -2.30 -8.93
N CYS A 104 4.62 -3.54 -8.66
CA CYS A 104 4.05 -3.97 -7.40
C CYS A 104 4.39 -5.43 -7.08
N VAL A 105 4.44 -5.73 -5.78
CA VAL A 105 4.56 -7.10 -5.25
C VAL A 105 3.38 -7.36 -4.33
N ILE A 106 2.73 -8.52 -4.48
CA ILE A 106 1.63 -8.94 -3.61
C ILE A 106 1.91 -10.35 -3.09
N ASP A 107 2.02 -10.44 -1.77
CA ASP A 107 2.36 -11.66 -1.05
C ASP A 107 1.33 -11.97 0.05
N PRO A 108 1.23 -13.23 0.51
CA PRO A 108 0.35 -13.57 1.61
C PRO A 108 0.82 -12.90 2.92
N ILE A 109 -0.14 -12.60 3.79
CA ILE A 109 0.14 -12.26 5.20
C ILE A 109 0.84 -13.42 5.91
#